data_AF-A0A1E3VBX5-F1
#
_entry.id   AF-A0A1E3VBX5-F1
#
_cell.length_a   1.000
_cell.length_b   1.000
_cell.length_c   1.000
_cell.angle_alpha   90.00
_cell.angle_beta   90.00
_cell.angle_gamma   90.00
#
_symmetry.space_group_name_H-M   'P 1'
#
loop_
_entity.id
_entity.type
_entity.pdbx_description
1 polymer ?
#
loop_
_entity_poly.entity_id
_entity_poly.type
_entity_poly.pdbx_seq_one_letter_code
_entity_poly.pdbx_strand_id
1 'polypeptide(L)'
;MKTLTADRRLIKIAMDAPYLERDEEHALAEAWRYDHDQEARNKIAMSHMRLVVAMAAKFRSFGLPMGDLVQEGHIGLLEAAARFEPSREVRFSTYATWWIRASMQDYVLRNWSIVRGGTSSAQKALFFNLRRLRARLAQGDRQLTSQAMHEEIAVALGVSLADVQTMDARLSGNDASLQAPVGHGDAEGGARLDFLPSDAPLPDEQVSETIDGERARRWLHSALGELSEREMKIIRARRLSEDGATLEELGVALGISKERVRQIETRALEKLRAALAARAPALTAGMH
;
A
#
# COMPACT_ATOMS: atom_id res chain seq x y z
N MET A 1 39.25 7.13 24.05
CA MET A 1 38.68 6.02 23.26
C MET A 1 37.48 6.54 22.50
N LYS A 2 37.52 6.64 21.16
CA LYS A 2 36.34 7.03 20.36
C LYS A 2 35.33 5.87 20.45
N THR A 3 34.15 6.13 21.00
CA THR A 3 33.05 5.18 21.03
C THR A 3 32.67 4.81 19.59
N LEU A 4 33.06 3.61 19.16
CA LEU A 4 32.60 3.04 17.90
C LEU A 4 31.08 2.95 17.95
N THR A 5 30.41 3.47 16.92
CA THR A 5 28.97 3.25 16.65
C THR A 5 28.69 1.75 16.67
N ALA A 6 27.50 1.33 17.12
CA ALA A 6 27.14 -0.09 17.28
C ALA A 6 27.46 -0.91 16.02
N ASP A 7 27.14 -0.39 14.84
CA ASP A 7 27.44 -0.99 13.53
C ASP A 7 28.93 -1.31 13.34
N ARG A 8 29.81 -0.39 13.73
CA ARG A 8 31.26 -0.56 13.58
C ARG A 8 31.82 -1.60 14.55
N ARG A 9 31.23 -1.74 15.74
CA ARG A 9 31.63 -2.77 16.70
C ARG A 9 31.28 -4.16 16.19
N LEU A 10 30.06 -4.33 15.69
CA LEU A 10 29.59 -5.60 15.14
C LEU A 10 30.42 -6.04 13.93
N ILE A 11 30.70 -5.13 13.00
CA ILE A 11 31.57 -5.42 11.86
C ILE A 11 32.97 -5.79 12.32
N LYS A 12 33.52 -5.10 13.33
CA LYS A 12 34.84 -5.44 13.88
C LYS A 12 34.86 -6.86 14.46
N ILE A 13 33.87 -7.22 15.30
CA ILE A 13 33.74 -8.56 15.87
C ILE A 13 33.66 -9.62 14.77
N ALA A 14 32.86 -9.35 13.72
CA ALA A 14 32.76 -10.25 12.59
C ALA A 14 34.12 -10.47 11.91
N MET A 15 34.91 -9.41 11.71
CA MET A 15 36.22 -9.50 11.03
C MET A 15 37.29 -10.19 11.88
N ASP A 16 37.22 -10.07 13.21
CA ASP A 16 38.15 -10.70 14.16
C ASP A 16 37.82 -12.19 14.40
N ALA A 17 36.71 -12.70 13.87
CA ALA A 17 36.29 -14.09 14.06
C ALA A 17 37.28 -15.10 13.41
N PRO A 18 37.62 -16.20 14.10
CA PRO A 18 38.54 -17.20 13.58
C PRO A 18 37.93 -17.99 12.42
N TYR A 19 38.78 -18.42 11.50
CA TYR A 19 38.40 -19.38 10.47
C TYR A 19 38.34 -20.79 11.07
N LEU A 20 37.38 -21.58 10.60
CA LEU A 20 37.32 -23.01 10.89
C LEU A 20 37.83 -23.78 9.69
N GLU A 21 38.68 -24.76 9.96
CA GLU A 21 39.04 -25.77 8.96
C GLU A 21 37.87 -26.70 8.69
N ARG A 22 37.93 -27.45 7.58
CA ARG A 22 36.82 -28.32 7.16
C ARG A 22 36.46 -29.36 8.22
N ASP A 23 37.47 -29.97 8.83
CA ASP A 23 37.27 -31.04 9.81
C ASP A 23 36.70 -30.49 11.12
N GLU A 24 37.13 -29.29 11.53
CA GLU A 24 36.58 -28.59 12.70
C GLU A 24 35.12 -28.17 12.49
N GLU A 25 34.79 -27.65 11.30
CA GLU A 25 33.42 -27.30 10.90
C GLU A 25 32.51 -28.54 10.95
N HIS A 26 33.01 -29.69 10.49
CA HIS A 26 32.27 -30.95 10.53
C HIS A 26 32.06 -31.46 11.95
N ALA A 27 33.11 -31.51 12.79
CA ALA A 27 33.02 -31.96 14.17
C ALA A 27 32.04 -31.10 14.99
N LEU A 28 32.06 -29.77 14.80
CA LEU A 28 31.11 -28.88 15.47
C LEU A 28 29.68 -29.10 14.96
N ALA A 29 29.50 -29.43 13.68
CA ALA A 29 28.18 -29.66 13.11
C ALA A 29 27.59 -30.99 13.59
N GLU A 30 28.42 -32.02 13.76
CA GLU A 30 28.05 -33.29 14.39
C GLU A 30 27.66 -33.10 15.86
N ALA A 31 28.47 -32.38 16.65
CA ALA A 31 28.17 -32.07 18.04
C ALA A 31 26.83 -31.33 18.20
N TRP A 32 26.52 -30.37 17.32
CA TRP A 32 25.20 -29.73 17.31
C TRP A 32 24.08 -30.72 16.94
N ARG A 33 24.31 -31.58 15.94
CA ARG A 33 23.28 -32.47 15.39
C ARG A 33 22.91 -33.61 16.35
N TYR A 34 23.91 -34.23 16.97
CA TYR A 34 23.74 -35.44 17.79
C TYR A 34 23.67 -35.13 19.28
N ASP A 35 24.45 -34.16 19.76
CA ASP A 35 24.55 -33.84 21.18
C ASP A 35 23.79 -32.56 21.57
N HIS A 36 23.22 -31.85 20.58
CA HIS A 36 22.55 -30.56 20.77
C HIS A 36 23.43 -29.49 21.44
N ASP A 37 24.74 -29.54 21.18
CA ASP A 37 25.70 -28.59 21.73
C ASP A 37 25.51 -27.18 21.14
N GLN A 38 24.93 -26.29 21.95
CA GLN A 38 24.68 -24.90 21.56
C GLN A 38 25.97 -24.11 21.35
N GLU A 39 27.06 -24.43 22.08
CA GLU A 39 28.34 -23.77 21.89
C GLU A 39 28.92 -24.13 20.53
N ALA A 40 28.80 -25.39 20.10
CA ALA A 40 29.24 -25.82 18.79
C ALA A 40 28.51 -25.06 17.66
N ARG A 41 27.17 -24.97 17.76
CA ARG A 41 26.35 -24.18 16.82
C ARG A 41 26.79 -22.71 16.78
N ASN A 42 26.99 -22.10 17.95
CA ASN A 42 27.39 -20.71 18.05
C ASN A 42 28.80 -20.48 17.49
N LYS A 43 29.75 -21.39 17.72
CA LYS A 43 31.11 -21.34 17.13
C LYS A 43 31.07 -21.39 15.60
N ILE A 44 30.24 -22.27 15.01
CA ILE A 44 30.04 -22.32 13.55
C ILE A 44 29.48 -21.00 13.03
N ALA A 45 28.46 -20.45 13.69
CA ALA A 45 27.88 -19.17 13.27
C ALA A 45 28.90 -18.03 13.40
N MET A 46 29.61 -17.92 14.52
CA MET A 46 30.58 -16.85 14.77
C MET A 46 31.70 -16.82 13.73
N SER A 47 32.27 -17.97 13.36
CA SER A 47 33.33 -18.05 12.34
C SER A 47 32.89 -17.58 10.95
N HIS A 48 31.58 -17.57 10.68
CA HIS A 48 30.99 -17.19 9.41
C HIS A 48 30.38 -15.78 9.39
N MET A 49 30.52 -14.98 10.45
CA MET A 49 29.99 -13.60 10.47
C MET A 49 30.56 -12.72 9.34
N ARG A 50 31.81 -12.97 8.90
CA ARG A 50 32.43 -12.25 7.76
C ARG A 50 31.66 -12.44 6.46
N LEU A 51 31.10 -13.63 6.24
CA LEU A 51 30.28 -13.94 5.07
C LEU A 51 29.02 -13.06 5.06
N VAL A 52 28.39 -12.87 6.23
CA VAL A 52 27.22 -12.01 6.37
C VAL A 52 27.55 -10.57 5.99
N VAL A 53 28.65 -10.01 6.49
CA VAL A 53 29.08 -8.63 6.15
C VAL A 53 29.33 -8.50 4.65
N ALA A 54 30.02 -9.47 4.04
CA ALA A 54 30.27 -9.47 2.60
C ALA A 54 28.98 -9.57 1.76
N MET A 55 27.97 -10.28 2.25
CA MET A 55 26.68 -10.40 1.59
C MET A 55 25.83 -9.13 1.75
N ALA A 56 25.81 -8.51 2.93
CA ALA A 56 25.07 -7.28 3.20
C ALA A 56 25.51 -6.13 2.29
N ALA A 57 26.80 -6.07 1.92
CA ALA A 57 27.33 -5.09 0.98
C ALA A 57 26.60 -5.08 -0.37
N LYS A 58 26.07 -6.23 -0.82
CA LYS A 58 25.33 -6.35 -2.10
C LYS A 58 23.94 -5.71 -2.05
N PHE A 59 23.41 -5.43 -0.87
CA PHE A 59 22.09 -4.82 -0.66
C PHE A 59 22.17 -3.31 -0.34
N ARG A 60 23.36 -2.71 -0.37
CA ARG A 60 23.54 -1.27 -0.07
C ARG A 60 22.75 -0.36 -1.03
N SER A 61 22.54 -0.79 -2.27
CA SER A 61 21.80 -0.01 -3.29
C SER A 61 20.32 0.22 -2.97
N PHE A 62 19.77 -0.47 -1.97
CA PHE A 62 18.39 -0.31 -1.52
C PHE A 62 18.21 0.82 -0.49
N GLY A 63 19.29 1.45 -0.02
CA GLY A 63 19.21 2.62 0.88
C GLY A 63 18.89 2.29 2.34
N LEU A 64 18.86 1.01 2.71
CA LEU A 64 18.62 0.56 4.08
C LEU A 64 19.89 0.64 4.95
N PRO A 65 19.76 0.84 6.29
CA PRO A 65 20.91 0.87 7.19
C PRO A 65 21.74 -0.43 7.10
N MET A 66 23.06 -0.27 6.99
CA MET A 66 23.97 -1.42 6.88
C MET A 66 23.93 -2.28 8.16
N GLY A 67 23.81 -1.67 9.34
CA GLY A 67 23.67 -2.39 10.60
C GLY A 67 22.49 -3.36 10.55
N ASP A 68 21.33 -2.90 10.13
CA ASP A 68 20.11 -3.73 10.05
C ASP A 68 20.26 -4.86 9.04
N LEU A 69 20.82 -4.59 7.85
CA LEU A 69 21.09 -5.63 6.85
C LEU A 69 22.00 -6.73 7.40
N VAL A 70 23.04 -6.36 8.14
CA VAL A 70 23.97 -7.33 8.75
C VAL A 70 23.26 -8.12 9.85
N GLN A 71 22.43 -7.47 10.68
CA GLN A 71 21.67 -8.14 11.73
C GLN A 71 20.67 -9.17 11.17
N GLU A 72 19.92 -8.80 10.13
CA GLU A 72 19.01 -9.71 9.43
C GLU A 72 19.76 -10.86 8.76
N GLY A 73 20.94 -10.57 8.23
CA GLY A 73 21.87 -11.58 7.75
C GLY A 73 22.33 -12.56 8.84
N HIS A 74 22.58 -12.07 10.07
CA HIS A 74 22.92 -12.92 11.21
C HIS A 74 21.75 -13.80 11.63
N ILE A 75 20.51 -13.32 11.54
CA ILE A 75 19.31 -14.16 11.75
C ILE A 75 19.31 -15.34 10.76
N GLY A 76 19.50 -15.06 9.46
CA GLY A 76 19.62 -16.11 8.44
C GLY A 76 20.81 -17.05 8.67
N LEU A 77 21.94 -16.54 9.15
CA LEU A 77 23.09 -17.38 9.50
C LEU A 77 22.79 -18.34 10.66
N LEU A 78 22.09 -17.86 11.70
CA LEU A 78 21.69 -18.69 12.83
C LEU A 78 20.68 -19.76 12.42
N GLU A 79 19.73 -19.42 11.54
CA GLU A 79 18.81 -20.39 10.94
C GLU A 79 19.54 -21.46 10.14
N ALA A 80 20.56 -21.06 9.37
CA ALA A 80 21.42 -22.00 8.65
C ALA A 80 22.15 -22.93 9.61
N ALA A 81 22.78 -22.39 10.66
CA ALA A 81 23.50 -23.17 11.66
C ALA A 81 22.58 -24.16 12.38
N ALA A 82 21.34 -23.76 12.68
CA ALA A 82 20.36 -24.63 13.33
C ALA A 82 19.92 -25.81 12.45
N ARG A 83 19.84 -25.62 11.12
CA ARG A 83 19.29 -26.59 10.16
C ARG A 83 20.35 -27.32 9.33
N PHE A 84 21.63 -27.03 9.53
CA PHE A 84 22.71 -27.63 8.77
C PHE A 84 22.82 -29.14 9.04
N GLU A 85 23.00 -29.93 7.98
CA GLU A 85 23.14 -31.38 8.05
C GLU A 85 24.59 -31.76 7.67
N PRO A 86 25.41 -32.27 8.62
CA PRO A 86 26.82 -32.60 8.36
C PRO A 86 27.00 -33.76 7.38
N SER A 87 25.99 -34.61 7.20
CA SER A 87 26.01 -35.72 6.23
C SER A 87 26.02 -35.26 4.77
N ARG A 88 25.62 -34.01 4.51
CA ARG A 88 25.76 -33.41 3.19
C ARG A 88 27.20 -32.93 3.09
N GLU A 89 28.02 -33.55 2.24
CA GLU A 89 29.46 -33.26 2.07
C GLU A 89 29.76 -31.87 1.45
N VAL A 90 28.98 -30.85 1.80
CA VAL A 90 29.09 -29.47 1.34
C VAL A 90 29.57 -28.58 2.49
N ARG A 91 30.37 -27.55 2.16
CA ARG A 91 30.79 -26.54 3.15
C ARG A 91 29.59 -25.82 3.73
N PHE A 92 29.63 -25.52 5.04
CA PHE A 92 28.58 -24.76 5.72
C PHE A 92 28.33 -23.40 5.06
N SER A 93 29.40 -22.72 4.64
CA SER A 93 29.32 -21.43 3.93
C SER A 93 28.43 -21.46 2.67
N THR A 94 28.47 -22.55 1.90
CA THR A 94 27.63 -22.77 0.71
C THR A 94 26.16 -22.84 1.10
N TYR A 95 25.84 -23.57 2.16
CA TYR A 95 24.47 -23.69 2.68
C TYR A 95 23.97 -22.39 3.30
N ALA A 96 24.77 -21.78 4.17
CA ALA A 96 24.46 -20.53 4.87
C ALA A 96 24.19 -19.37 3.91
N THR A 97 24.89 -19.32 2.78
CA THR A 97 24.68 -18.29 1.74
C THR A 97 23.22 -18.21 1.28
N TRP A 98 22.48 -19.32 1.24
CA TRP A 98 21.06 -19.29 0.84
C TRP A 98 20.18 -18.64 1.91
N TRP A 99 20.35 -19.03 3.18
CA TRP A 99 19.60 -18.49 4.30
C TRP A 99 19.90 -17.01 4.56
N ILE A 100 21.18 -16.64 4.55
CA ILE A 100 21.60 -15.24 4.72
C ILE A 100 20.97 -14.37 3.63
N ARG A 101 21.00 -14.83 2.37
CA ARG A 101 20.41 -14.10 1.25
C ARG A 101 18.89 -13.98 1.41
N ALA A 102 18.22 -15.08 1.74
CA ALA A 102 16.77 -15.11 1.90
C ALA A 102 16.30 -14.16 3.00
N SER A 103 16.96 -14.17 4.16
CA SER A 103 16.66 -13.28 5.28
C SER A 103 16.83 -11.81 4.90
N MET A 104 17.98 -11.45 4.31
CA MET A 104 18.21 -10.08 3.84
C MET A 104 17.21 -9.64 2.76
N GLN A 105 16.86 -10.54 1.82
CA GLN A 105 15.87 -10.23 0.79
C GLN A 105 14.49 -9.99 1.38
N ASP A 106 14.08 -10.78 2.37
CA ASP A 106 12.80 -10.59 3.04
C ASP A 106 12.75 -9.27 3.81
N TYR A 107 13.81 -8.93 4.53
CA TYR A 107 13.94 -7.64 5.20
C TYR A 107 13.87 -6.46 4.21
N VAL A 108 14.61 -6.54 3.10
CA VAL A 108 14.60 -5.48 2.08
C VAL A 108 13.20 -5.29 1.51
N LEU A 109 12.50 -6.38 1.15
CA LEU A 109 11.14 -6.30 0.60
C LEU A 109 10.14 -5.69 1.57
N ARG A 110 10.31 -5.93 2.88
CA ARG A 110 9.39 -5.42 3.91
C ARG A 110 9.64 -3.96 4.29
N ASN A 111 10.88 -3.47 4.14
CA ASN A 111 11.31 -2.20 4.71
C ASN A 111 11.82 -1.19 3.68
N TRP A 112 11.92 -1.57 2.39
CA TRP A 112 12.38 -0.64 1.34
C TRP A 112 11.42 0.54 1.12
N SER A 113 10.12 0.35 1.37
CA SER A 113 9.11 1.41 1.32
C SER A 113 8.14 1.30 2.50
N ILE A 114 7.62 2.45 2.94
CA ILE A 114 6.52 2.60 3.89
C ILE A 114 5.28 1.86 3.37
N VAL A 115 5.04 1.94 2.05
CA VAL A 115 3.96 1.20 1.40
C VAL A 115 4.44 -0.22 1.10
N ARG A 116 3.99 -1.15 1.93
CA ARG A 116 4.38 -2.56 1.79
C ARG A 116 3.92 -3.13 0.44
N GLY A 117 4.88 -3.72 -0.27
CA GLY A 117 4.64 -4.50 -1.48
C GLY A 117 4.01 -5.86 -1.17
N GLY A 118 3.39 -6.45 -2.19
CA GLY A 118 3.03 -7.86 -2.09
C GLY A 118 4.28 -8.74 -2.11
N THR A 119 4.17 -9.93 -1.50
CA THR A 119 5.27 -10.87 -1.32
C THR A 119 5.24 -12.03 -2.33
N SER A 120 4.53 -11.87 -3.45
CA SER A 120 4.39 -12.95 -4.44
C SER A 120 5.75 -13.25 -5.09
N SER A 121 5.97 -14.50 -5.52
CA SER A 121 7.22 -14.90 -6.19
C SER A 121 7.53 -14.02 -7.41
N ALA A 122 6.50 -13.67 -8.19
CA ALA A 122 6.59 -12.76 -9.33
C ALA A 122 7.06 -11.35 -8.90
N GLN A 123 6.48 -10.80 -7.84
CA GLN A 123 6.84 -9.48 -7.32
C GLN A 123 8.26 -9.48 -6.74
N LYS A 124 8.68 -10.53 -6.03
CA LYS A 124 10.07 -10.67 -5.54
C LYS A 124 11.06 -10.71 -6.71
N ALA A 125 10.76 -11.50 -7.75
CA ALA A 125 11.60 -11.60 -8.93
C ALA A 125 11.73 -10.25 -9.65
N LEU A 126 10.62 -9.52 -9.81
CA LEU A 126 10.63 -8.18 -10.40
C LEU A 126 11.43 -7.20 -9.53
N PHE A 127 11.17 -7.13 -8.23
CA PHE A 127 11.83 -6.17 -7.32
C PHE A 127 13.37 -6.27 -7.39
N PHE A 128 13.94 -7.48 -7.36
CA PHE A 128 15.40 -7.65 -7.37
C PHE A 128 16.04 -7.59 -8.77
N ASN A 129 15.29 -7.89 -9.83
CA ASN A 129 15.88 -8.04 -11.18
C ASN A 129 15.48 -6.93 -12.16
N LEU A 130 14.38 -6.19 -11.93
CA LEU A 130 13.81 -5.23 -12.88
C LEU A 130 14.82 -4.14 -13.28
N ARG A 131 15.48 -3.50 -12.31
CA ARG A 131 16.51 -2.47 -12.58
C ARG A 131 17.67 -3.00 -13.42
N ARG A 132 18.13 -4.23 -13.15
CA ARG A 132 19.24 -4.87 -13.87
C ARG A 132 18.83 -5.23 -15.30
N LEU A 133 17.63 -5.78 -15.49
CA LEU A 133 17.10 -6.12 -16.82
C LEU A 133 16.86 -4.87 -17.65
N ARG A 134 16.27 -3.82 -17.07
CA ARG A 134 16.07 -2.53 -17.74
C ARG A 134 17.41 -1.92 -18.17
N ALA A 135 18.42 -1.91 -17.31
CA ALA A 135 19.75 -1.41 -17.66
C ALA A 135 20.39 -2.21 -18.80
N ARG A 136 20.23 -3.54 -18.80
CA ARG A 136 20.72 -4.41 -19.88
C ARG A 136 20.02 -4.14 -21.21
N LEU A 137 18.69 -3.97 -21.20
CA LEU A 137 17.90 -3.67 -22.40
C LEU A 137 18.21 -2.27 -22.94
N ALA A 138 18.43 -1.28 -22.06
CA ALA A 138 18.81 0.07 -22.45
C ALA A 138 20.22 0.18 -23.05
N GLN A 139 21.10 -0.78 -22.77
CA GLN A 139 22.45 -0.86 -23.35
C GLN A 139 22.50 -1.59 -24.70
N GLY A 140 21.41 -2.23 -25.13
CA GLY A 140 21.38 -2.89 -26.43
C GLY A 140 21.34 -1.89 -27.59
N ASP A 141 21.83 -2.29 -28.76
CA ASP A 141 21.81 -1.48 -30.00
C ASP A 141 20.40 -1.09 -30.46
N ARG A 142 19.37 -1.73 -29.90
CA ARG A 142 17.96 -1.48 -30.23
C ARG A 142 17.40 -0.43 -29.29
N GLN A 143 17.09 0.75 -29.82
CA GLN A 143 16.28 1.75 -29.09
C GLN A 143 14.86 1.22 -28.92
N LEU A 144 14.60 0.60 -27.77
CA LEU A 144 13.29 0.09 -27.39
C LEU A 144 12.47 1.20 -26.73
N THR A 145 11.18 1.25 -27.04
CA THR A 145 10.22 2.06 -26.29
C THR A 145 10.05 1.51 -24.88
N SER A 146 9.55 2.33 -23.94
CA SER A 146 9.29 1.87 -22.57
C SER A 146 8.36 0.66 -22.53
N GLN A 147 7.35 0.65 -23.39
CA GLN A 147 6.39 -0.44 -23.49
C GLN A 147 7.04 -1.72 -24.00
N ALA A 148 7.84 -1.65 -25.06
CA ALA A 148 8.56 -2.82 -25.59
C ALA A 148 9.54 -3.39 -24.55
N MET A 149 10.20 -2.53 -23.76
CA MET A 149 11.04 -3.00 -22.65
C MET A 149 10.23 -3.75 -21.58
N HIS A 150 9.05 -3.25 -21.21
CA HIS A 150 8.21 -3.93 -20.21
C HIS A 150 7.72 -5.30 -20.70
N GLU A 151 7.39 -5.43 -21.99
CA GLU A 151 6.99 -6.71 -22.61
C GLU A 151 8.13 -7.74 -22.59
N GLU A 152 9.34 -7.34 -22.98
CA GLU A 152 10.53 -8.20 -22.94
C GLU A 152 10.85 -8.67 -21.50
N ILE A 153 10.69 -7.78 -20.52
CA ILE A 153 10.89 -8.10 -19.11
C ILE A 153 9.82 -9.07 -18.60
N ALA A 154 8.56 -8.87 -19.01
CA ALA A 154 7.45 -9.75 -18.67
C ALA A 154 7.71 -11.19 -19.16
N VAL A 155 8.16 -11.33 -20.41
CA VAL A 155 8.53 -12.64 -21.00
C VAL A 155 9.74 -13.25 -20.28
N ALA A 156 10.80 -12.47 -20.05
CA ALA A 156 12.02 -12.96 -19.42
C ALA A 156 11.81 -13.46 -17.97
N LEU A 157 10.86 -12.87 -17.24
CA LEU A 157 10.55 -13.24 -15.85
C LEU A 157 9.29 -14.12 -15.71
N GLY A 158 8.54 -14.34 -16.79
CA GLY A 158 7.29 -15.12 -16.75
C GLY A 158 6.19 -14.47 -15.92
N VAL A 159 6.04 -13.15 -16.00
CA VAL A 159 5.09 -12.35 -15.21
C VAL A 159 4.17 -11.53 -16.13
N SER A 160 3.07 -10.99 -15.59
CA SER A 160 2.14 -10.17 -16.39
C SER A 160 2.73 -8.79 -16.70
N LEU A 161 2.36 -8.22 -17.86
CA LEU A 161 2.76 -6.85 -18.23
C LEU A 161 2.29 -5.82 -17.18
N ALA A 162 1.09 -6.02 -16.64
CA ALA A 162 0.53 -5.16 -15.59
C ALA A 162 1.37 -5.17 -14.31
N ASP A 163 1.92 -6.33 -13.92
CA ASP A 163 2.82 -6.44 -12.77
C ASP A 163 4.14 -5.70 -13.02
N VAL A 164 4.69 -5.77 -14.25
CA VAL A 164 5.91 -5.04 -14.63
C VAL A 164 5.68 -3.54 -14.53
N GLN A 165 4.60 -3.04 -15.12
CA GLN A 165 4.25 -1.61 -15.09
C GLN A 165 4.04 -1.10 -13.67
N THR A 166 3.29 -1.87 -12.86
CA THR A 166 3.04 -1.53 -11.46
C THR A 166 4.33 -1.50 -10.66
N MET A 167 5.23 -2.48 -10.86
CA MET A 167 6.52 -2.52 -10.16
C MET A 167 7.46 -1.40 -10.63
N ASP A 168 7.49 -1.09 -11.92
CA ASP A 168 8.32 0.01 -12.47
C ASP A 168 7.87 1.36 -11.92
N ALA A 169 6.56 1.60 -11.85
CA ALA A 169 5.99 2.79 -11.22
C ALA A 169 6.33 2.89 -9.72
N ARG A 170 6.38 1.76 -9.01
CA ARG A 170 6.79 1.73 -7.59
C ARG A 170 8.28 1.98 -7.41
N LEU A 171 9.14 1.39 -8.24
CA LEU A 171 10.59 1.54 -8.12
C LEU A 171 11.11 2.89 -8.64
N SER A 172 10.31 3.65 -9.38
CA SER A 172 10.70 4.95 -9.93
C SER A 172 10.60 6.09 -8.92
N GLY A 173 9.74 5.97 -7.90
CA GLY A 173 9.57 6.95 -6.84
C GLY A 173 10.06 6.44 -5.48
N ASN A 174 10.87 7.24 -4.79
CA ASN A 174 11.17 6.99 -3.38
C ASN A 174 10.08 7.60 -2.50
N ASP A 175 9.84 6.99 -1.34
CA ASP A 175 9.05 7.63 -0.29
C ASP A 175 9.72 8.94 0.13
N ALA A 176 8.92 9.99 0.22
CA ALA A 176 9.40 11.31 0.57
C ALA A 176 8.59 11.90 1.72
N SER A 177 9.29 12.54 2.64
CA SER A 177 8.68 13.22 3.77
C SER A 177 7.85 14.42 3.28
N LEU A 178 6.62 14.56 3.80
CA LEU A 178 5.78 15.73 3.57
C LEU A 178 6.34 16.99 4.26
N GLN A 179 7.17 16.79 5.28
CA GLN A 179 7.88 17.86 6.00
C GLN A 179 9.20 18.23 5.33
N ALA A 180 9.58 17.55 4.24
CA ALA A 180 10.76 17.95 3.49
C ALA A 180 10.54 19.36 2.90
N PRO A 181 11.52 20.28 3.02
CA PRO A 181 11.39 21.62 2.48
C PRO A 181 11.32 21.58 0.94
N VAL A 182 10.54 22.50 0.36
CA VAL A 182 10.41 22.67 -1.09
C VAL A 182 11.21 23.90 -1.50
N GLY A 183 12.28 23.69 -2.28
CA GLY A 183 13.15 24.76 -2.79
C GLY A 183 14.65 24.52 -2.54
N HIS A 184 15.51 25.22 -3.27
CA HIS A 184 16.96 25.22 -3.08
C HIS A 184 17.39 26.60 -2.59
N GLY A 185 17.75 26.73 -1.30
CA GLY A 185 18.33 27.97 -0.72
C GLY A 185 17.90 28.22 0.72
N ASP A 186 18.62 29.12 1.41
CA ASP A 186 18.38 29.59 2.80
C ASP A 186 17.09 30.42 2.98
N ALA A 187 16.21 30.46 1.98
CA ALA A 187 14.89 31.03 2.15
C ALA A 187 13.97 29.97 2.77
N GLU A 188 13.10 30.38 3.70
CA GLU A 188 12.06 29.56 4.34
C GLU A 188 11.12 28.95 3.27
N GLY A 189 11.57 27.91 2.58
CA GLY A 189 10.77 27.12 1.68
C GLY A 189 9.78 26.31 2.49
N GLY A 190 8.49 26.50 2.21
CA GLY A 190 7.42 25.72 2.84
C GLY A 190 7.65 24.22 2.74
N ALA A 191 7.02 23.48 3.65
CA ALA A 191 7.02 22.02 3.59
C ALA A 191 6.24 21.55 2.36
N ARG A 192 6.52 20.34 1.84
CA ARG A 192 5.70 19.75 0.75
C ARG A 192 4.21 19.71 1.10
N LEU A 193 3.90 19.52 2.38
CA LEU A 193 2.54 19.55 2.91
C LEU A 193 1.80 20.85 2.58
N ASP A 194 2.49 21.99 2.59
CA ASP A 194 1.88 23.31 2.40
C ASP A 194 1.39 23.53 0.96
N PHE A 195 1.86 22.70 0.02
CA PHE A 195 1.49 22.75 -1.40
C PHE A 195 0.47 21.68 -1.79
N LEU A 196 0.06 20.80 -0.87
CA LEU A 196 -0.95 19.80 -1.15
C LEU A 196 -2.35 20.45 -1.15
N PRO A 197 -3.13 20.32 -2.24
CA PRO A 197 -4.50 20.80 -2.23
C PRO A 197 -5.33 20.01 -1.23
N SER A 198 -6.29 20.69 -0.60
CA SER A 198 -7.32 20.05 0.22
C SER A 198 -8.55 19.80 -0.63
N ASP A 199 -9.13 18.60 -0.54
CA ASP A 199 -10.43 18.27 -1.14
C ASP A 199 -11.61 18.75 -0.28
N ALA A 200 -11.35 19.45 0.83
CA ALA A 200 -12.41 20.01 1.65
C ALA A 200 -13.10 21.16 0.91
N PRO A 201 -14.44 21.27 1.00
CA PRO A 201 -15.16 22.36 0.37
C PRO A 201 -14.67 23.69 0.94
N LEU A 202 -14.55 24.68 0.06
CA LEU A 202 -14.13 26.02 0.45
C LEU A 202 -15.15 26.66 1.39
N PRO A 203 -14.76 27.63 2.24
CA PRO A 203 -15.69 28.26 3.18
C PRO A 203 -16.91 28.91 2.51
N ASP A 204 -16.75 29.46 1.31
CA ASP A 204 -17.83 30.01 0.50
C ASP A 204 -18.76 28.91 -0.03
N GLU A 205 -18.22 27.78 -0.49
CA GLU A 205 -19.01 26.61 -0.89
C GLU A 205 -19.84 26.06 0.28
N GLN A 206 -19.24 25.89 1.45
CA GLN A 206 -19.93 25.42 2.67
C GLN A 206 -21.10 26.36 3.06
N VAL A 207 -20.87 27.67 3.01
CA VAL A 207 -21.90 28.67 3.32
C VAL A 207 -22.99 28.67 2.24
N SER A 208 -22.62 28.56 0.96
CA SER A 208 -23.59 28.48 -0.14
C SER A 208 -24.48 27.25 -0.01
N GLU A 209 -23.91 26.06 0.22
CA GLU A 209 -24.66 24.82 0.43
C GLU A 209 -25.64 24.93 1.61
N THR A 210 -25.20 25.56 2.71
CA THR A 210 -26.05 25.77 3.89
C THR A 210 -27.23 26.69 3.57
N ILE A 211 -26.96 27.85 2.96
CA ILE A 211 -27.98 28.85 2.61
C ILE A 211 -28.95 28.28 1.57
N ASP A 212 -28.44 27.60 0.55
CA ASP A 212 -29.23 26.99 -0.50
C ASP A 212 -30.06 25.82 0.03
N GLY A 213 -29.51 25.02 0.94
CA GLY A 213 -30.23 23.97 1.66
C GLY A 213 -31.37 24.52 2.51
N GLU A 214 -31.15 25.60 3.27
CA GLU A 214 -32.20 26.28 4.04
C GLU A 214 -33.27 26.90 3.13
N ARG A 215 -32.87 27.48 2.00
CA ARG A 215 -33.79 28.05 1.02
C ARG A 215 -34.63 26.97 0.36
N ALA A 216 -34.02 25.86 -0.06
CA ALA A 216 -34.69 24.69 -0.61
C ALA A 216 -35.69 24.10 0.39
N ARG A 217 -35.30 23.97 1.66
CA ARG A 217 -36.20 23.52 2.74
C ARG A 217 -37.40 24.45 2.91
N ARG A 218 -37.19 25.77 2.93
CA ARG A 218 -38.29 26.76 3.02
C ARG A 218 -39.24 26.69 1.83
N TRP A 219 -38.69 26.57 0.62
CA TRP A 219 -39.49 26.42 -0.60
C TRP A 219 -40.28 25.11 -0.61
N LEU A 220 -39.67 23.99 -0.22
CA LEU A 220 -40.33 22.70 -0.11
C LEU A 220 -41.44 22.74 0.94
N HIS A 221 -41.19 23.31 2.13
CA HIS A 221 -42.20 23.44 3.17
C HIS A 221 -43.40 24.27 2.69
N SER A 222 -43.13 25.37 1.97
CA SER A 222 -44.19 26.21 1.41
C SER A 222 -44.98 25.49 0.32
N ALA A 223 -44.30 24.76 -0.58
CA ALA A 223 -44.93 23.96 -1.63
C ALA A 223 -45.77 22.81 -1.08
N LEU A 224 -45.32 22.15 -0.01
CA LEU A 224 -46.09 21.13 0.70
C LEU A 224 -47.38 21.70 1.32
N GLY A 225 -47.38 22.99 1.69
CA GLY A 225 -48.57 23.68 2.20
C GLY A 225 -49.66 23.93 1.16
N GLU A 226 -49.37 23.81 -0.14
CA GLU A 226 -50.34 23.97 -1.24
C GLU A 226 -51.07 22.66 -1.57
N LEU A 227 -50.62 21.54 -1.00
CA LEU A 227 -51.25 20.23 -1.16
C LEU A 227 -52.52 20.15 -0.29
N SER A 228 -53.55 19.49 -0.81
CA SER A 228 -54.70 19.11 0.02
C SER A 228 -54.32 18.08 1.08
N GLU A 229 -55.09 17.95 2.16
CA GLU A 229 -54.80 17.00 3.24
C GLU A 229 -54.61 15.55 2.74
N ARG A 230 -55.41 15.13 1.74
CA ARG A 230 -55.29 13.81 1.12
C ARG A 230 -54.00 13.64 0.33
N GLU A 231 -53.60 14.66 -0.44
CA GLU A 231 -52.35 14.65 -1.21
C GLU A 231 -51.13 14.65 -0.28
N MET A 232 -51.15 15.50 0.77
CA MET A 232 -50.08 15.60 1.77
C MET A 232 -49.90 14.28 2.54
N LYS A 233 -50.99 13.61 2.91
CA LYS A 233 -50.94 12.31 3.61
C LYS A 233 -50.28 11.22 2.76
N ILE A 234 -50.57 11.19 1.46
CA ILE A 234 -49.97 10.24 0.50
C ILE A 234 -48.47 10.57 0.29
N ILE A 235 -48.13 11.84 0.07
CA ILE A 235 -46.74 12.28 -0.16
C ILE A 235 -45.87 12.05 1.08
N ARG A 236 -46.36 12.39 2.28
CA ARG A 236 -45.62 12.19 3.53
C ARG A 236 -45.30 10.72 3.80
N ALA A 237 -46.28 9.84 3.63
CA ALA A 237 -46.13 8.41 3.88
C ALA A 237 -45.22 7.69 2.87
N ARG A 238 -45.09 8.22 1.65
CA ARG A 238 -44.37 7.55 0.56
C ARG A 238 -43.03 8.18 0.18
N ARG A 239 -42.87 9.50 0.36
CA ARG A 239 -41.71 10.28 -0.11
C ARG A 239 -40.95 11.01 0.99
N LEU A 240 -41.55 11.23 2.16
CA LEU A 240 -40.91 11.88 3.32
C LEU A 240 -40.71 10.92 4.52
N SER A 241 -40.74 9.61 4.28
CA SER A 241 -40.48 8.57 5.28
C SER A 241 -39.36 7.67 4.76
N GLU A 242 -38.49 7.16 5.65
CA GLU A 242 -37.38 6.28 5.26
C GLU A 242 -37.88 4.97 4.64
N ASP A 243 -38.87 4.34 5.27
CA ASP A 243 -39.56 3.15 4.77
C ASP A 243 -40.89 3.55 4.08
N GLY A 244 -40.79 4.12 2.88
CA GLY A 244 -41.95 4.65 2.15
C GLY A 244 -43.05 3.59 1.88
N ALA A 245 -44.30 3.91 2.25
CA ALA A 245 -45.44 3.00 2.12
C ALA A 245 -45.78 2.64 0.65
N THR A 246 -46.27 1.41 0.44
CA THR A 246 -46.69 0.94 -0.89
C THR A 246 -48.04 1.54 -1.31
N LEU A 247 -48.32 1.55 -2.62
CA LEU A 247 -49.61 2.04 -3.14
C LEU A 247 -50.79 1.19 -2.64
N GLU A 248 -50.55 -0.09 -2.36
CA GLU A 248 -51.57 -1.02 -1.84
C GLU A 248 -51.89 -0.73 -0.38
N GLU A 249 -50.88 -0.57 0.47
CA GLU A 249 -51.06 -0.18 1.88
C GLU A 249 -51.80 1.14 2.02
N LEU A 250 -51.43 2.15 1.21
CA LEU A 250 -52.11 3.44 1.20
C LEU A 250 -53.53 3.36 0.65
N GLY A 251 -53.78 2.47 -0.31
CA GLY A 251 -55.12 2.21 -0.84
C GLY A 251 -56.05 1.65 0.22
N VAL A 252 -55.57 0.66 0.99
CA VAL A 252 -56.28 0.07 2.13
C VAL A 252 -56.53 1.12 3.22
N ALA A 253 -55.50 1.88 3.62
CA ALA A 253 -55.61 2.88 4.69
C ALA A 253 -56.54 4.07 4.36
N LEU A 254 -56.70 4.41 3.07
CA LEU A 254 -57.52 5.53 2.60
C LEU A 254 -58.88 5.09 2.00
N GLY A 255 -59.16 3.79 1.95
CA GLY A 255 -60.39 3.23 1.39
C GLY A 255 -60.56 3.50 -0.11
N ILE A 256 -59.46 3.53 -0.87
CA ILE A 256 -59.45 3.81 -2.32
C ILE A 256 -58.60 2.80 -3.09
N SER A 257 -58.84 2.66 -4.40
CA SER A 257 -58.06 1.74 -5.23
C SER A 257 -56.59 2.17 -5.35
N LYS A 258 -55.71 1.19 -5.55
CA LYS A 258 -54.27 1.39 -5.83
C LYS A 258 -54.04 2.42 -6.95
N GLU A 259 -54.79 2.30 -8.04
CA GLU A 259 -54.70 3.22 -9.17
C GLU A 259 -55.16 4.64 -8.81
N ARG A 260 -56.14 4.77 -7.90
CA ARG A 260 -56.55 6.08 -7.42
C ARG A 260 -55.48 6.76 -6.55
N VAL A 261 -54.78 6.00 -5.69
CA VAL A 261 -53.62 6.51 -4.93
C VAL A 261 -52.54 7.01 -5.90
N ARG A 262 -52.24 6.23 -6.95
CA ARG A 262 -51.26 6.61 -7.99
C ARG A 262 -51.63 7.93 -8.68
N GLN A 263 -52.90 8.10 -9.08
CA GLN A 263 -53.37 9.34 -9.70
C GLN A 263 -53.23 10.55 -8.77
N ILE A 264 -53.53 10.39 -7.48
CA ILE A 264 -53.39 11.47 -6.49
C ILE A 264 -51.90 11.79 -6.25
N GLU A 265 -51.03 10.78 -6.18
CA GLU A 265 -49.57 10.99 -6.08
C GLU A 265 -49.04 11.78 -7.28
N THR A 266 -49.38 11.38 -8.51
CA THR A 266 -48.92 12.07 -9.72
C THR A 266 -49.36 13.53 -9.73
N ARG A 267 -50.64 13.80 -9.42
CA ARG A 267 -51.16 15.18 -9.35
C ARG A 267 -50.49 16.00 -8.25
N ALA A 268 -50.23 15.40 -7.09
CA ALA A 268 -49.51 16.06 -6.01
C ALA A 268 -48.07 16.42 -6.41
N LEU A 269 -47.36 15.51 -7.11
CA LEU A 269 -46.01 15.77 -7.62
C LEU A 269 -46.00 16.86 -8.70
N GLU A 270 -47.00 16.90 -9.59
CA GLU A 270 -47.16 17.98 -10.57
C GLU A 270 -47.38 19.33 -9.90
N LYS A 271 -48.25 19.40 -8.88
CA LYS A 271 -48.45 20.61 -8.07
C LYS A 271 -47.17 21.06 -7.36
N LEU A 272 -46.45 20.13 -6.73
CA LEU A 272 -45.18 20.43 -6.07
C LEU A 272 -44.15 20.98 -7.05
N ARG A 273 -44.03 20.37 -8.24
CA ARG A 273 -43.13 20.87 -9.30
C ARG A 273 -43.53 22.27 -9.74
N ALA A 274 -44.80 22.55 -9.97
CA ALA A 274 -45.27 23.88 -10.35
C ALA A 274 -45.01 24.93 -9.25
N ALA A 275 -45.28 24.59 -7.99
CA ALA A 275 -45.04 25.47 -6.84
C ALA A 275 -43.55 25.75 -6.61
N LEU A 276 -42.68 24.76 -6.85
CA LEU A 276 -41.22 24.93 -6.79
C LEU A 276 -40.69 25.73 -7.98
N ALA A 277 -41.16 25.45 -9.21
CA ALA A 277 -40.75 26.18 -10.41
C ALA A 277 -41.09 27.68 -10.34
N ALA A 278 -42.25 28.03 -9.77
CA ALA A 278 -42.67 29.42 -9.60
C ALA A 278 -41.81 30.20 -8.59
N ARG A 279 -41.18 29.51 -7.61
CA ARG A 279 -40.39 30.12 -6.53
C ARG A 279 -38.88 30.00 -6.74
N ALA A 280 -38.43 29.05 -7.54
CA ALA A 280 -37.02 28.70 -7.72
C ALA A 280 -36.74 28.20 -9.16
N PRO A 281 -36.71 29.10 -10.16
CA PRO A 281 -36.44 28.70 -11.55
C PRO A 281 -35.08 28.01 -11.75
N ALA A 282 -34.12 28.25 -10.85
CA ALA A 282 -32.79 27.63 -10.88
C ALA A 282 -32.77 26.16 -10.42
N LEU A 283 -33.66 25.73 -9.52
CA LEU A 283 -33.71 24.34 -9.05
C LEU A 283 -34.26 23.37 -10.10
N THR A 284 -35.14 23.86 -10.99
CA THR A 284 -35.74 23.06 -12.06
C THR A 284 -34.79 22.76 -13.23
N ALA A 285 -33.69 23.50 -13.37
CA ALA A 285 -32.72 23.31 -14.45
C ALA A 285 -31.85 22.04 -14.29
N GLY A 286 -31.79 21.45 -13.10
CA GLY A 286 -31.01 20.25 -12.79
C GLY A 286 -31.82 18.95 -12.60
N MET A 287 -33.14 18.97 -12.86
CA MET A 287 -34.03 17.81 -12.65
C MET A 287 -34.38 17.06 -13.95
N HIS A 288 -33.51 17.12 -14.96
CA HIS A 288 -33.62 16.32 -16.19
C HIS A 288 -32.85 15.01 -16.10
#